data_AF-A0AAN7QDB4-F1
#
_entry.id   AF-A0AAN7QDB4-F1
#
_cell.length_a   1.000
_cell.length_b   1.000
_cell.length_c   1.000
_cell.angle_alpha   90.00
_cell.angle_beta   90.00
_cell.angle_gamma   90.00
#
_symmetry.space_group_name_H-M   'P 1'
#
loop_
_entity.id
_entity.type
_entity.pdbx_description
1 polymer ?
#
loop_
_entity_poly.entity_id
_entity_poly.type
_entity_poly.pdbx_seq_one_letter_code
_entity_poly.pdbx_strand_id
1 'polypeptide(L)'
;MLEVVHSKKLQNVMATRDNNEFKFALRDVAAHAPKLSNPYDRVRCAEWARKLASLPDDNLESCKIRNEYIQFLRIQIRNNFLHGPFMSPPPETPTLCPLAENLGNMIAHQIPYLPRTGPIAPILHHGSPDGRAFVSAKQIPGGGVLCYMAVSPEGFD
;
A
#
# COMPACT_ATOMS: atom_id res chain seq x y z
N MET A 1 9.27 -29.88 -1.54
CA MET A 1 9.51 -29.42 -2.93
C MET A 1 8.22 -29.06 -3.66
N LEU A 2 7.17 -29.90 -3.61
CA LEU A 2 5.85 -29.62 -4.21
C LEU A 2 5.15 -28.37 -3.62
N GLU A 3 5.20 -28.17 -2.30
CA GLU A 3 4.61 -26.98 -1.65
C GLU A 3 5.26 -25.66 -2.09
N VAL A 4 6.58 -25.66 -2.27
CA VAL A 4 7.34 -24.49 -2.72
C VAL A 4 6.97 -24.14 -4.16
N VAL A 5 6.73 -25.14 -5.02
CA VAL A 5 6.28 -24.92 -6.40
C VAL A 5 4.84 -24.41 -6.44
N HIS A 6 3.96 -24.93 -5.59
CA HIS A 6 2.57 -24.47 -5.50
C HIS A 6 2.47 -23.02 -4.99
N SER A 7 3.22 -22.69 -3.93
CA SER A 7 3.29 -21.33 -3.37
C SER A 7 3.83 -20.31 -4.38
N LYS A 8 4.90 -20.64 -5.12
CA LYS A 8 5.43 -19.77 -6.20
C LYS A 8 4.42 -19.56 -7.33
N LYS A 9 3.65 -20.60 -7.67
CA LYS A 9 2.61 -20.51 -8.71
C LYS A 9 1.47 -19.58 -8.29
N LEU A 10 1.04 -19.64 -7.02
CA LEU A 10 0.03 -18.75 -6.46
C LEU A 10 0.51 -17.29 -6.42
N GLN A 11 1.75 -17.06 -5.97
CA GLN A 11 2.37 -15.73 -5.97
C GLN A 11 2.42 -15.11 -7.38
N ASN A 12 2.78 -15.90 -8.40
CA ASN A 12 2.79 -15.43 -9.80
C ASN A 12 1.39 -15.08 -10.33
N VAL A 13 0.36 -15.85 -9.99
CA VAL A 13 -1.03 -15.55 -10.39
C VAL A 13 -1.54 -14.27 -9.73
N MET A 14 -1.25 -14.09 -8.43
CA MET A 14 -1.61 -12.88 -7.69
C MET A 14 -0.90 -11.64 -8.25
N ALA A 15 0.42 -11.72 -8.50
CA ALA A 15 1.18 -10.62 -9.10
C ALA A 15 0.66 -10.24 -10.49
N THR A 16 0.22 -11.22 -11.30
CA THR A 16 -0.38 -10.98 -12.62
C THR A 16 -1.73 -10.27 -12.49
N ARG A 17 -2.56 -10.66 -11.51
CA ARG A 17 -3.84 -10.02 -11.23
C ARG A 17 -3.64 -8.58 -10.76
N ASP A 18 -2.77 -8.36 -9.79
CA ASP A 18 -2.45 -7.04 -9.22
C ASP A 18 -1.94 -6.09 -10.30
N ASN A 19 -1.08 -6.57 -11.20
CA ASN A 19 -0.59 -5.76 -12.32
C ASN A 19 -1.69 -5.39 -13.33
N ASN A 20 -2.64 -6.30 -13.59
CA ASN A 20 -3.77 -6.00 -14.46
C ASN A 20 -4.72 -5.00 -13.80
N GLU A 21 -5.00 -5.16 -12.51
CA GLU A 21 -5.80 -4.21 -11.73
C GLU A 21 -5.20 -2.81 -11.77
N PHE A 22 -3.89 -2.70 -11.53
CA PHE A 22 -3.16 -1.44 -11.62
C PHE A 22 -3.32 -0.79 -13.00
N LYS A 23 -3.12 -1.55 -14.08
CA LYS A 23 -3.24 -1.05 -15.46
C LYS A 23 -4.65 -0.58 -15.78
N PHE A 24 -5.69 -1.29 -15.33
CA PHE A 24 -7.07 -0.86 -15.52
C PHE A 24 -7.38 0.42 -14.75
N ALA A 25 -6.93 0.51 -13.50
CA ALA A 25 -7.09 1.71 -12.69
C ALA A 25 -6.37 2.91 -13.32
N LEU A 26 -5.15 2.73 -13.80
CA LEU A 26 -4.37 3.79 -14.45
C LEU A 26 -5.03 4.31 -15.74
N ARG A 27 -5.58 3.41 -16.57
CA ARG A 27 -6.34 3.80 -17.78
C ARG A 27 -7.58 4.62 -17.42
N ASP A 28 -8.28 4.20 -16.37
CA ASP A 28 -9.48 4.87 -15.90
C ASP A 28 -9.17 6.25 -15.31
N VAL A 29 -8.07 6.38 -14.56
CA VAL A 29 -7.50 7.67 -14.11
C VAL A 29 -7.21 8.57 -15.31
N ALA A 30 -6.51 8.07 -16.33
CA ALA A 30 -6.19 8.85 -17.53
C ALA A 30 -7.44 9.34 -18.29
N ALA A 31 -8.51 8.55 -18.33
CA ALA A 31 -9.77 8.91 -18.98
C ALA A 31 -10.58 9.96 -18.21
N HIS A 32 -10.40 10.06 -16.89
CA HIS A 32 -11.17 10.99 -16.04
C HIS A 32 -10.37 12.24 -15.63
N ALA A 33 -9.04 12.17 -15.58
CA ALA A 33 -8.19 13.28 -15.17
C ALA A 33 -8.46 14.61 -15.91
N PRO A 34 -8.72 14.64 -17.23
CA PRO A 34 -9.03 15.90 -17.93
C PRO A 34 -10.31 16.58 -17.45
N LYS A 35 -11.23 15.83 -16.84
CA LYS A 35 -12.51 16.32 -16.32
C LYS A 35 -12.37 17.03 -14.97
N LEU A 36 -11.20 16.93 -14.32
CA LEU A 36 -10.92 17.68 -13.10
C LEU A 36 -11.07 19.18 -13.37
N SER A 37 -11.91 19.85 -12.58
CA SER A 37 -12.21 21.28 -12.76
C SER A 37 -10.95 22.15 -12.56
N ASN A 38 -10.14 21.83 -11.56
CA ASN A 38 -8.94 22.56 -11.19
C ASN A 38 -7.71 22.16 -12.06
N PRO A 39 -7.08 23.11 -12.78
CA PRO A 39 -5.87 22.83 -13.56
C PRO A 39 -4.70 22.30 -12.74
N TYR A 40 -4.53 22.76 -11.50
CA TYR A 40 -3.45 22.30 -10.64
C TYR A 40 -3.63 20.83 -10.24
N ASP A 41 -4.88 20.40 -10.03
CA ASP A 41 -5.19 19.01 -9.70
C ASP A 41 -4.96 18.08 -10.90
N ARG A 42 -5.18 18.56 -12.13
CA ARG A 42 -4.80 17.82 -13.36
C ARG A 42 -3.30 17.54 -13.40
N VAL A 43 -2.48 18.54 -13.07
CA VAL A 43 -1.01 18.39 -13.02
C VAL A 43 -0.60 17.41 -11.93
N ARG A 44 -1.12 17.57 -10.70
CA ARG A 44 -0.84 16.66 -9.57
C ARG A 44 -1.25 15.23 -9.87
N CYS A 45 -2.42 15.03 -10.48
CA CYS A 45 -2.86 13.72 -10.93
C CYS A 45 -1.84 13.08 -11.89
N ALA A 46 -1.34 13.84 -12.86
CA ALA A 46 -0.36 13.34 -13.81
C ALA A 46 0.99 13.01 -13.15
N GLU A 47 1.42 13.79 -12.17
CA GLU A 47 2.62 13.50 -11.37
C GLU A 47 2.46 12.21 -10.56
N TRP A 48 1.35 12.05 -9.84
CA TRP A 48 1.07 10.83 -9.08
C TRP A 48 0.90 9.61 -9.98
N ALA A 49 0.21 9.72 -11.11
CA ALA A 49 0.08 8.63 -12.07
C ALA A 49 1.44 8.17 -12.59
N ARG A 50 2.34 9.11 -12.91
CA ARG A 50 3.73 8.80 -13.32
C ARG A 50 4.51 8.16 -12.19
N LYS A 51 4.42 8.69 -10.96
CA LYS A 51 5.08 8.12 -9.78
C LYS A 51 4.65 6.67 -9.57
N LEU A 52 3.35 6.42 -9.54
CA LEU A 52 2.81 5.08 -9.31
C LEU A 52 3.17 4.11 -10.43
N ALA A 53 3.30 4.59 -11.67
CA ALA A 53 3.78 3.78 -12.79
C ALA A 53 5.28 3.46 -12.73
N SER A 54 6.09 4.31 -12.06
CA SER A 54 7.54 4.12 -11.93
C SER A 54 7.95 3.26 -10.74
N LEU A 55 7.04 2.95 -9.82
CA LEU A 55 7.33 2.09 -8.67
C LEU A 55 7.58 0.63 -9.12
N PRO A 56 8.39 -0.15 -8.40
CA PRO A 56 8.64 -1.56 -8.74
C PRO A 56 7.35 -2.41 -8.76
N ASP A 57 7.31 -3.44 -9.61
CA ASP A 57 6.32 -4.52 -9.63
C ASP A 57 6.95 -5.92 -9.47
N ASP A 58 8.19 -5.95 -8.96
CA ASP A 58 9.00 -7.16 -8.80
C ASP A 58 8.59 -8.01 -7.60
N ASN A 59 7.83 -7.45 -6.67
CA ASN A 59 7.37 -8.13 -5.47
C ASN A 59 5.92 -7.75 -5.10
N LEU A 60 5.27 -8.65 -4.35
CA LEU A 60 3.86 -8.53 -4.00
C LEU A 60 3.54 -7.28 -3.17
N GLU A 61 4.45 -6.87 -2.28
CA GLU A 61 4.24 -5.70 -1.43
C GLU A 61 4.23 -4.40 -2.25
N SER A 62 5.21 -4.25 -3.15
CA SER A 62 5.23 -3.12 -4.08
C SER A 62 3.99 -3.09 -4.97
N CYS A 63 3.53 -4.24 -5.48
CA CYS A 63 2.31 -4.35 -6.26
C CYS A 63 1.06 -3.90 -5.47
N LYS A 64 0.95 -4.31 -4.20
CA LYS A 64 -0.15 -3.89 -3.31
C LYS A 64 -0.12 -2.39 -3.05
N ILE A 65 1.02 -1.82 -2.68
CA ILE A 65 1.15 -0.39 -2.41
C ILE A 65 0.75 0.42 -3.65
N ARG A 66 1.24 0.06 -4.83
CA ARG A 66 0.85 0.71 -6.08
C ARG A 66 -0.65 0.64 -6.33
N ASN A 67 -1.26 -0.53 -6.08
CA ASN A 67 -2.69 -0.74 -6.26
C ASN A 67 -3.54 0.08 -5.27
N GLU A 68 -3.19 0.10 -3.99
CA GLU A 68 -3.91 0.90 -2.99
C GLU A 68 -3.94 2.38 -3.37
N TYR A 69 -2.79 2.95 -3.73
CA TYR A 69 -2.70 4.35 -4.13
C TYR A 69 -3.45 4.63 -5.44
N ILE A 70 -3.29 3.81 -6.49
CA ILE A 70 -3.96 4.09 -7.78
C ILE A 70 -5.48 3.92 -7.66
N GLN A 71 -5.96 2.97 -6.87
CA GLN A 71 -7.39 2.77 -6.65
C GLN A 71 -7.98 3.92 -5.84
N PHE A 72 -7.27 4.40 -4.82
CA PHE A 72 -7.69 5.59 -4.09
C PHE A 72 -7.72 6.82 -4.99
N LEU A 73 -6.68 7.05 -5.80
CA LEU A 73 -6.64 8.14 -6.78
C LEU A 73 -7.81 8.05 -7.78
N ARG A 74 -8.07 6.85 -8.32
CA ARG A 74 -9.16 6.57 -9.24
C ARG A 74 -10.52 6.94 -8.65
N ILE A 75 -10.78 6.56 -7.39
CA ILE A 75 -12.04 6.90 -6.71
C ILE A 75 -12.20 8.42 -6.63
N GLN A 76 -11.16 9.16 -6.26
CA GLN A 76 -11.26 10.62 -6.10
C GLN A 76 -11.47 11.34 -7.44
N ILE A 77 -10.73 10.96 -8.48
CA ILE A 77 -10.84 11.59 -9.80
C ILE A 77 -12.21 11.33 -10.43
N ARG A 78 -12.78 10.13 -10.25
CA ARG A 78 -14.16 9.83 -10.67
C ARG A 78 -15.18 10.75 -10.02
N ASN A 79 -14.90 11.22 -8.81
CA ASN A 79 -15.73 12.16 -8.08
C ASN A 79 -15.29 13.62 -8.25
N ASN A 80 -14.42 13.92 -9.23
CA ASN A 80 -13.98 15.26 -9.59
C ASN A 80 -13.28 16.04 -8.44
N PHE A 81 -12.51 15.36 -7.60
CA PHE A 81 -11.70 16.01 -6.57
C PHE A 81 -10.34 15.31 -6.40
N LEU A 82 -9.41 16.00 -5.74
CA LEU A 82 -8.22 15.41 -5.14
C LEU A 82 -8.11 15.87 -3.68
N HIS A 83 -7.68 14.96 -2.82
CA HIS A 83 -7.54 15.14 -1.37
C HIS A 83 -6.43 14.22 -0.83
N GLY A 84 -6.10 14.43 0.44
CA GLY A 84 -5.09 13.63 1.14
C GLY A 84 -3.71 13.74 0.47
N PRO A 85 -3.03 12.62 0.21
CA PRO A 85 -1.67 12.63 -0.32
C PRO A 85 -1.57 13.29 -1.70
N PHE A 86 -2.66 13.31 -2.47
CA PHE A 86 -2.69 13.83 -3.84
C PHE A 86 -2.76 15.36 -3.93
N MET A 87 -2.87 16.06 -2.79
CA MET A 87 -2.83 17.52 -2.72
C MET A 87 -1.42 18.09 -2.80
N SER A 88 -0.41 17.25 -2.61
CA SER A 88 1.00 17.59 -2.74
C SER A 88 1.63 16.75 -3.85
N PRO A 89 2.75 17.20 -4.44
CA PRO A 89 3.55 16.38 -5.34
C PRO A 89 3.94 15.06 -4.65
N PRO A 90 4.05 13.94 -5.40
CA PRO A 90 4.52 12.69 -4.84
C PRO A 90 5.95 12.84 -4.29
N PRO A 91 6.33 12.10 -3.23
CA PRO A 91 7.67 12.16 -2.68
C PRO A 91 8.71 11.64 -3.69
N GLU A 92 9.92 12.19 -3.63
CA GLU A 92 11.04 11.80 -4.49
C GLU A 92 11.64 10.43 -4.12
N THR A 93 11.29 9.90 -2.93
CA THR A 93 11.78 8.61 -2.43
C THR A 93 11.46 7.45 -3.38
N PRO A 94 12.35 6.47 -3.57
CA PRO A 94 12.13 5.38 -4.54
C PRO A 94 10.96 4.47 -4.14
N THR A 95 10.58 4.47 -2.87
CA THR A 95 9.48 3.69 -2.29
C THR A 95 8.43 4.62 -1.67
N LEU A 96 7.21 4.11 -1.55
CA LEU A 96 6.13 4.72 -0.77
C LEU A 96 5.86 3.88 0.47
N CYS A 97 5.45 4.52 1.57
CA CYS A 97 4.85 3.81 2.68
C CYS A 97 3.42 3.35 2.30
N PRO A 98 2.89 2.30 2.95
CA PRO A 98 1.50 1.87 2.78
C PRO A 98 0.51 3.03 2.89
N LEU A 99 -0.57 3.01 2.09
CA LEU A 99 -1.50 4.14 2.01
C LEU A 99 -2.13 4.47 3.37
N ALA A 100 -2.52 3.44 4.11
CA ALA A 100 -3.10 3.59 5.44
C ALA A 100 -2.13 4.23 6.44
N GLU A 101 -0.82 3.94 6.33
CA GLU A 101 0.20 4.57 7.17
C GLU A 101 0.31 6.05 6.86
N ASN A 102 0.37 6.41 5.57
CA ASN A 102 0.43 7.79 5.13
C ASN A 102 -0.80 8.58 5.62
N LEU A 103 -2.01 8.07 5.36
CA LEU A 103 -3.26 8.72 5.79
C LEU A 103 -3.34 8.86 7.32
N GLY A 104 -2.98 7.81 8.06
CA GLY A 104 -2.96 7.86 9.52
C GLY A 104 -1.96 8.89 10.06
N ASN A 105 -0.79 9.00 9.44
CA ASN A 105 0.18 10.04 9.77
C ASN A 105 -0.33 11.44 9.41
N MET A 106 -1.01 11.63 8.28
CA MET A 106 -1.62 12.92 7.94
C MET A 106 -2.62 13.38 9.01
N ILE A 107 -3.44 12.47 9.53
CA ILE A 107 -4.38 12.74 10.63
C ILE A 107 -3.62 13.05 11.93
N ALA A 108 -2.59 12.29 12.27
CA ALA A 108 -1.78 12.52 13.47
C ALA A 108 -1.06 13.90 13.45
N HIS A 109 -0.71 14.43 12.27
CA HIS A 109 -0.18 15.79 12.16
C HIS A 109 -1.22 16.87 12.48
N GLN A 110 -2.51 16.60 12.22
CA GLN A 110 -3.61 17.52 12.53
C GLN A 110 -4.07 17.40 13.99
N ILE A 111 -3.85 16.25 14.62
CA ILE A 111 -4.32 15.92 15.97
C ILE A 111 -3.11 15.46 16.82
N PRO A 112 -2.42 16.39 17.51
CA PRO A 112 -1.09 16.13 18.10
C PRO A 112 -1.03 15.04 19.17
N TYR A 113 -2.15 14.69 19.78
CA TYR A 113 -2.23 13.63 20.78
C TYR A 113 -2.42 12.23 20.18
N LEU A 114 -2.70 12.13 18.88
CA LEU A 114 -2.73 10.83 18.21
C LEU A 114 -1.30 10.35 17.96
N PRO A 115 -0.99 9.07 18.24
CA PRO A 115 0.30 8.52 17.91
C PRO A 115 0.49 8.51 16.39
N ARG A 116 1.73 8.74 15.93
CA ARG A 116 2.08 8.51 14.53
C ARG A 116 1.77 7.06 14.16
N THR A 117 1.10 6.87 13.04
CA THR A 117 0.91 5.55 12.46
C THR A 117 2.27 5.11 11.93
N GLY A 118 2.97 4.26 12.69
CA GLY A 118 4.19 3.60 12.21
C GLY A 118 3.88 2.56 11.14
N PRO A 119 4.89 1.84 10.61
CA PRO A 119 4.69 0.79 9.64
C PRO A 119 3.59 -0.16 10.11
N ILE A 120 2.52 -0.24 9.31
CA ILE A 120 1.38 -1.14 9.53
C ILE A 120 1.81 -2.57 9.24
N ALA A 121 2.80 -2.73 8.35
CA ALA A 121 3.48 -4.00 8.11
C ALA A 121 4.50 -4.26 9.24
N PRO A 122 4.38 -5.35 10.01
CA PRO A 122 5.45 -5.77 10.90
C PRO A 122 6.71 -6.12 10.09
N ILE A 123 7.88 -5.81 10.67
CA ILE A 123 9.20 -6.04 10.05
C ILE A 123 9.45 -7.53 9.84
N LEU A 124 8.88 -8.36 10.72
CA LEU A 124 8.89 -9.81 10.63
C LEU A 124 7.46 -10.29 10.77
N HIS A 125 6.97 -11.07 9.81
CA HIS A 125 5.67 -11.75 9.86
C HIS A 125 5.91 -13.21 9.48
N HIS A 126 5.88 -14.12 10.44
CA HIS A 126 6.10 -15.54 10.16
C HIS A 126 5.04 -16.39 10.84
N GLY A 127 4.36 -17.21 10.04
CA GLY A 127 3.49 -18.27 10.52
C GLY A 127 4.21 -19.60 10.44
N SER A 128 3.97 -20.49 11.42
CA SER A 128 4.42 -21.88 11.31
C SER A 128 3.71 -22.58 10.15
N PRO A 129 4.33 -23.60 9.52
CA PRO A 129 3.73 -24.32 8.39
C PRO A 129 2.37 -24.97 8.70
N ASP A 130 2.11 -25.27 9.97
CA ASP A 130 0.86 -25.87 10.45
C ASP A 130 -0.22 -24.83 10.81
N GLY A 131 0.05 -23.52 10.65
CA GLY A 131 -0.87 -22.43 10.96
C GLY A 131 -1.13 -22.20 12.45
N ARG A 132 -0.40 -22.88 13.33
CA ARG A 132 -0.64 -22.87 14.78
C ARG A 132 0.12 -21.82 15.54
N ALA A 133 1.22 -21.32 14.98
CA ALA A 133 2.05 -20.31 15.60
C ALA A 133 2.23 -19.13 14.65
N PHE A 134 2.22 -17.95 15.24
CA PHE A 134 2.41 -16.71 14.54
C PHE A 134 3.35 -15.80 15.32
N VAL A 135 4.32 -15.19 14.64
CA VAL A 135 5.20 -14.16 15.21
C VAL A 135 5.19 -12.90 14.35
N SER A 136 5.06 -11.76 15.03
CA SER A 136 5.14 -10.43 14.44
C SER A 136 6.07 -9.54 15.25
N ALA A 137 7.00 -8.86 14.60
CA ALA A 137 7.88 -7.89 15.27
C ALA A 137 7.76 -6.50 14.64
N LYS A 138 7.69 -5.47 15.48
CA LYS A 138 7.56 -4.06 15.08
C LYS A 138 8.52 -3.20 15.89
N GLN A 139 9.32 -2.37 15.23
CA GLN A 139 10.14 -1.38 15.92
C GLN A 139 9.27 -0.28 16.56
N ILE A 140 9.57 0.11 17.79
CA ILE A 140 8.88 1.19 18.50
C ILE A 140 9.82 2.38 18.73
N PRO A 141 9.27 3.62 18.88
CA PRO A 141 10.09 4.80 19.14
C PRO A 141 10.98 4.63 20.38
N GLY A 142 12.22 5.13 20.32
CA GLY A 142 13.19 5.02 21.42
C GLY A 142 14.12 3.80 21.36
N GLY A 143 14.14 3.06 20.23
CA GLY A 143 15.07 1.96 20.00
C GLY A 143 14.59 0.59 20.51
N GLY A 144 13.33 0.48 20.93
CA GLY A 144 12.72 -0.79 21.34
C GLY A 144 12.10 -1.58 20.18
N VAL A 145 11.70 -2.82 20.46
CA VAL A 145 10.92 -3.66 19.55
C VAL A 145 9.72 -4.22 20.31
N LEU A 146 8.56 -4.15 19.69
CA LEU A 146 7.32 -4.79 20.10
C LEU A 146 7.18 -6.12 19.35
N CYS A 147 7.23 -7.22 20.08
CA CYS A 147 7.09 -8.57 19.54
C CYS A 147 5.77 -9.19 20.01
N TYR A 148 4.96 -9.66 19.07
CA TYR A 148 3.78 -10.47 19.32
C TYR A 148 4.07 -11.90 18.89
N MET A 149 3.77 -12.85 19.77
CA MET A 149 3.75 -14.27 19.45
C MET A 149 2.40 -14.83 19.90
N ALA A 150 1.73 -15.54 18.99
CA ALA A 150 0.49 -16.23 19.29
C ALA A 150 0.64 -17.70 18.94
N VAL A 151 0.13 -18.58 19.80
CA VAL A 151 0.12 -20.02 19.58
C VAL A 151 -1.28 -20.55 19.87
N SER A 152 -1.88 -21.26 18.93
CA SER A 152 -3.18 -21.88 19.03
C SER A 152 -3.06 -23.38 18.70
N PRO A 153 -3.52 -24.29 19.57
CA PRO A 153 -3.56 -25.72 19.27
C PRO A 153 -4.45 -26.04 18.06
N GLU A 154 -5.48 -25.23 17.84
CA GLU A 154 -6.50 -25.41 16.80
C GLU A 154 -6.16 -24.63 15.51
N GLY A 155 -5.16 -23.75 15.54
CA GLY A 155 -4.84 -22.82 14.46
C GLY A 155 -5.50 -21.46 14.65
N PHE A 156 -5.16 -20.51 13.78
CA PHE A 156 -5.83 -19.22 13.65
C PHE A 156 -6.54 -19.23 12.29
N ASP A 157 -7.88 -19.15 12.31
CA ASP A 157 -8.74 -19.20 11.11
C ASP A 157 -8.52 -18.02 10.14
#